data_AF-A0A939ESJ2-F1
#
_entry.id   AF-A0A939ESJ2-F1
#
_cell.length_a   1.000
_cell.length_b   1.000
_cell.length_c   1.000
_cell.angle_alpha   90.00
_cell.angle_beta   90.00
_cell.angle_gamma   90.00
#
_symmetry.space_group_name_H-M   'P 1'
#
loop_
_entity.id
_entity.type
_entity.pdbx_description
1 polymer ?
#
loop_
_entity_poly.entity_id
_entity_poly.type
_entity_poly.pdbx_seq_one_letter_code
_entity_poly.pdbx_strand_id
1 'polypeptide(L)' 'MTQKFDPKAYVAAMAPVIGLTIEDAWRPVVEANIAATEKAAALVMEFPLEDTVQPAPVFQA' A
#
# COMPACT_ATOMS: atom_id res chain seq x y z
N MET A 1 6.16 16.80 7.89
CA MET A 1 6.23 17.05 6.44
C MET A 1 5.82 15.76 5.75
N THR A 2 4.57 15.63 5.32
CA THR A 2 4.12 14.41 4.65
C THR A 2 4.71 14.42 3.25
N GLN A 3 5.74 13.61 3.02
CA GLN A 3 6.24 13.39 1.67
C GLN A 3 5.11 12.80 0.85
N LYS A 4 4.81 13.41 -0.30
CA LYS A 4 3.81 12.89 -1.24
C LYS A 4 4.27 11.49 -1.66
N PHE A 5 3.38 10.50 -1.54
CA PHE A 5 3.66 9.13 -1.95
C PHE A 5 3.94 9.09 -3.46
N ASP A 6 5.01 8.40 -3.86
CA ASP A 6 5.36 8.15 -5.26
C ASP A 6 5.17 6.64 -5.56
N PRO A 7 4.09 6.27 -6.26
CA PRO A 7 3.81 4.88 -6.64
C PRO A 7 4.95 4.22 -7.43
N LYS A 8 5.65 4.98 -8.28
CA LYS A 8 6.69 4.43 -9.16
C LYS A 8 7.95 4.08 -8.37
N ALA A 9 8.39 5.02 -7.54
CA ALA A 9 9.51 4.80 -6.64
C ALA A 9 9.22 3.64 -5.68
N TYR A 10 7.99 3.56 -5.16
CA TYR A 10 7.58 2.47 -4.28
C TYR A 10 7.61 1.10 -4.97
N VAL A 11 7.03 0.98 -6.18
CA VAL A 11 7.06 -0.28 -6.95
C VAL A 11 8.49 -0.69 -7.28
N ALA A 12 9.36 0.25 -7.67
CA ALA A 12 10.76 -0.03 -7.96
C ALA A 12 11.53 -0.51 -6.71
N ALA A 13 11.25 0.06 -5.54
CA ALA A 13 11.90 -0.31 -4.29
C ALA A 13 11.40 -1.66 -3.75
N MET A 14 10.10 -1.93 -3.82
CA MET A 14 9.49 -3.09 -3.17
C MET A 14 9.53 -4.36 -4.00
N ALA A 15 9.48 -4.27 -5.34
CA ALA A 15 9.55 -5.44 -6.20
C ALA A 15 10.73 -6.39 -5.87
N PRO A 16 11.98 -5.93 -5.70
CA PRO A 16 13.08 -6.83 -5.34
C PRO A 16 12.98 -7.35 -3.90
N VAL A 17 12.45 -6.58 -2.96
CA VAL A 17 12.29 -6.98 -1.55
C VAL A 17 11.42 -8.23 -1.43
N ILE A 18 10.39 -8.33 -2.26
CA ILE A 18 9.47 -9.47 -2.29
C ILE A 18 9.81 -10.49 -3.38
N GLY A 19 10.92 -10.32 -4.09
CA GLY A 19 11.34 -11.22 -5.18
C GLY A 19 10.40 -11.23 -6.38
N LEU A 20 9.68 -10.15 -6.64
CA LEU A 20 8.71 -10.05 -7.74
C LEU A 20 9.37 -9.43 -8.99
N THR A 21 9.45 -10.23 -10.05
CA THR A 21 9.80 -9.73 -11.38
C THR A 21 8.55 -9.14 -12.05
N ILE A 22 8.62 -7.87 -12.46
CA ILE A 22 7.56 -7.19 -13.20
C ILE A 22 8.08 -6.89 -14.60
N GLU A 23 7.46 -7.50 -15.61
CA GLU A 23 7.76 -7.22 -17.00
C GLU A 23 7.45 -5.76 -17.36
N ASP A 24 8.25 -5.16 -18.24
CA ASP A 24 8.12 -3.75 -18.58
C ASP A 24 6.76 -3.40 -19.19
N ALA A 25 6.15 -4.34 -19.93
CA ALA A 25 4.81 -4.18 -20.48
C ALA A 25 3.73 -4.04 -19.39
N TRP A 26 3.95 -4.60 -18.19
CA TRP A 26 2.98 -4.61 -17.09
C TRP A 26 3.23 -3.50 -16.08
N ARG A 27 4.47 -3.00 -16.00
CA ARG A 27 4.89 -1.98 -15.03
C ARG A 27 3.97 -0.74 -14.99
N PRO A 28 3.54 -0.14 -16.11
CA PRO A 28 2.64 1.02 -16.07
C PRO A 28 1.28 0.71 -15.40
N VAL A 29 0.75 -0.50 -15.62
CA VAL A 29 -0.53 -0.93 -15.04
C VAL A 29 -0.39 -1.23 -13.56
N VAL A 30 0.72 -1.84 -13.13
CA VAL A 30 1.01 -2.06 -11.71
C VAL A 30 1.12 -0.72 -10.97
N GLU A 31 1.90 0.22 -11.50
CA GLU A 31 2.05 1.56 -10.92
C GLU A 31 0.70 2.29 -10.80
N ALA A 32 -0.16 2.18 -11.82
CA ALA A 32 -1.49 2.79 -11.81
C ALA A 32 -2.40 2.20 -10.72
N ASN A 33 -2.35 0.88 -10.51
CA ASN A 33 -3.12 0.23 -9.45
C ASN A 33 -2.62 0.62 -8.05
N ILE A 34 -1.31 0.70 -7.84
CA ILE A 34 -0.75 1.19 -6.57
C ILE A 34 -1.17 2.63 -6.30
N ALA A 35 -1.22 3.49 -7.33
CA ALA A 35 -1.74 4.85 -7.21
C ALA A 35 -3.24 4.89 -6.85
N ALA A 36 -4.03 3.96 -7.39
CA ALA A 36 -5.45 3.83 -7.03
C ALA A 36 -5.63 3.34 -5.58
N THR A 37 -4.81 2.38 -5.14
CA THR A 37 -4.80 1.90 -3.75
C THR A 37 -4.42 2.99 -2.77
N GLU A 38 -3.46 3.87 -3.09
CA GLU A 38 -3.10 5.01 -2.24
C GLU A 38 -4.31 5.93 -1.98
N LYS A 39 -5.09 6.24 -3.02
CA LYS A 39 -6.33 7.02 -2.87
C LYS A 39 -7.37 6.32 -1.99
N ALA A 40 -7.52 5.00 -2.15
CA ALA A 40 -8.43 4.22 -1.32
C ALA A 40 -7.94 4.14 0.14
N ALA A 41 -6.63 4.03 0.35
CA ALA A 41 -6.02 4.01 1.69
C ALA A 41 -6.24 5.33 2.43
N ALA A 42 -6.24 6.48 1.74
CA ALA A 42 -6.54 7.78 2.35
C ALA A 42 -7.90 7.77 3.09
N LEU A 43 -8.93 7.15 2.49
CA LEU A 43 -10.26 7.02 3.11
C LEU A 43 -10.22 6.22 4.42
N VAL A 44 -9.35 5.22 4.51
CA VAL A 44 -9.19 4.40 5.71
C VAL A 44 -8.34 5.12 6.76
N MET A 45 -7.28 5.81 6.34
CA MET A 45 -6.38 6.54 7.24
C MET A 45 -7.03 7.78 7.88
N GLU A 46 -8.06 8.33 7.25
CA GLU A 46 -8.87 9.42 7.82
C GLU A 46 -9.78 8.95 8.98
N PHE A 47 -10.02 7.64 9.11
CA PHE A 47 -10.82 7.10 10.20
C PHE A 47 -10.04 7.16 11.52
N PRO A 48 -10.57 7.81 12.58
CA PRO A 48 -9.89 7.86 13.88
C PRO A 48 -9.90 6.47 14.52
N LEU A 49 -8.72 5.91 14.75
CA LEU A 49 -8.55 4.61 15.41
C LEU A 49 -7.84 4.80 16.75
N GLU A 50 -8.50 4.39 17.83
CA GLU A 50 -7.89 4.38 19.16
C GLU A 50 -6.95 3.19 19.33
N ASP A 51 -5.85 3.38 20.07
CA ASP A 51 -4.83 2.34 20.29
C ASP A 51 -5.38 1.08 20.99
N THR A 52 -6.50 1.20 21.69
CA THR A 52 -7.16 0.09 22.40
C THR A 52 -8.05 -0.77 21.49
N VAL A 53 -8.31 -0.35 20.24
CA VAL A 53 -9.13 -1.12 19.32
C VAL A 53 -8.37 -2.35 18.84
N GLN A 54 -8.98 -3.52 19.03
CA GLN A 54 -8.43 -4.77 18.55
C GLN A 54 -8.75 -4.99 17.06
N PRO A 55 -7.90 -5.73 16.32
CA PRO A 55 -8.23 -6.18 14.97
C PRO A 55 -9.54 -6.98 14.97
N ALA A 56 -10.26 -6.95 13.83
CA ALA A 56 -11.52 -7.69 13.69
C ALA A 56 -11.42 -9.18 14.06
N PRO A 57 -10.36 -9.92 13.63
CA PRO A 57 -10.12 -11.26 14.16
C PRO A 57 -9.22 -11.21 15.41
N VAL A 58 -9.67 -11.84 16.49
CA VAL A 58 -8.90 -12.02 17.74
C VAL A 58 -8.86 -13.51 18.07
N PHE A 59 -7.65 -14.06 18.22
CA PHE A 59 -7.47 -15.44 18.68
C PHE A 59 -7.88 -15.57 20.16
N GLN A 60 -8.64 -16.60 20.49
CA GLN A 60 -9.02 -16.97 21.86
C GLN A 60 -8.59 -18.43 22.10
N ALA A 61 -7.96 -18.69 23.24
CA ALA A 61 -7.35 -19.97 23.60
C ALA A 61 -8.37 -20.98 24.14
#